data_AF-A0A9E7F4V0-F1
#
_entry.id   AF-A0A9E7F4V0-F1
#
_cell.length_a   1.000
_cell.length_b   1.000
_cell.length_c   1.000
_cell.angle_alpha   90.00
_cell.angle_beta   90.00
_cell.angle_gamma   90.00
#
_symmetry.space_group_name_H-M   'P 1'
#
loop_
_entity.id
_entity.type
_entity.pdbx_description
1 polymer ?
#
loop_
_entity_poly.entity_id
_entity_poly.type
_entity_poly.pdbx_seq_one_letter_code
_entity_poly.pdbx_strand_id
1 'polypeptide(L)'
;MMEAKATAQAPGEPPTAPLSMAGAGPGAGLCSCALISARTSTSSSSSETFRAKLDAAIANERDVSPYDEFSSEEGNSAARNREVLELMQRDRDSLAVSRVIGDVLDPFTRSVHLRVIYSTREVTNGCEFRPSAVAEQPRVEVGGSDFRSNYTLVMVDPDAPSPSDPTLREYLHWLITDIPAKTEATHGQEIVCYESPRPQLGIHRYVFVLFRQLPSRQAVDAPGWRQNFNTRDFAELYNLGSPVAAVYFNCQRESGSGGRRM
;
A
#
# COMPACT_ATOMS: atom_id res chain seq x y z
N MET A 1 -47.07 36.81 -39.33
CA MET A 1 -46.09 37.89 -39.07
C MET A 1 -44.77 37.23 -38.73
N MET A 2 -43.80 37.37 -39.66
CA MET A 2 -42.34 37.50 -39.47
C MET A 2 -41.68 36.52 -38.48
N GLU A 3 -41.03 35.43 -38.91
CA GLU A 3 -39.66 35.36 -39.45
C GLU A 3 -38.64 36.28 -38.75
N ALA A 4 -37.70 35.68 -38.02
CA ALA A 4 -36.36 36.21 -37.83
C ALA A 4 -35.34 35.05 -37.80
N LYS A 5 -34.51 35.07 -38.83
CA LYS A 5 -33.36 34.22 -39.16
C LYS A 5 -32.10 35.02 -38.87
N ALA A 6 -31.09 34.43 -38.24
CA ALA A 6 -29.65 34.81 -38.23
C ALA A 6 -29.01 34.29 -36.92
N THR A 7 -27.74 33.86 -36.82
CA THR A 7 -26.62 33.70 -37.75
C THR A 7 -25.56 32.90 -37.00
N ALA A 8 -24.85 32.02 -37.70
CA ALA A 8 -23.69 31.29 -37.21
C ALA A 8 -22.48 32.22 -36.98
N GLN A 9 -21.71 31.98 -35.92
CA GLN A 9 -20.31 32.44 -35.82
C GLN A 9 -19.52 31.66 -34.76
N ALA A 10 -18.69 30.72 -35.20
CA ALA A 10 -17.36 30.44 -34.63
C ALA A 10 -16.34 30.93 -35.71
N PRO A 11 -15.09 31.33 -35.42
CA PRO A 11 -14.17 30.76 -34.41
C PRO A 11 -13.37 31.83 -33.63
N GLY A 12 -12.59 31.40 -32.62
CA GLY A 12 -11.67 32.29 -31.90
C GLY A 12 -10.66 31.53 -31.04
N GLU A 13 -9.56 31.13 -31.67
CA GLU A 13 -8.30 30.74 -31.01
C GLU A 13 -7.40 31.99 -30.94
N PRO A 14 -6.72 32.27 -29.82
CA PRO A 14 -5.27 32.53 -29.87
C PRO A 14 -4.54 32.26 -28.51
N PRO A 15 -3.23 32.53 -28.38
CA PRO A 15 -2.10 32.23 -29.26
C PRO A 15 -1.00 31.41 -28.55
N THR A 16 -0.26 30.65 -29.34
CA THR A 16 1.07 30.08 -29.03
C THR A 16 2.09 31.14 -28.62
N ALA A 17 2.80 30.90 -27.51
CA ALA A 17 3.99 31.66 -27.11
C ALA A 17 5.28 31.02 -27.68
N PRO A 18 6.33 31.82 -27.96
CA PRO A 18 7.44 31.43 -28.82
C PRO A 18 8.60 30.73 -28.12
N LEU A 19 9.29 29.90 -28.90
CA LEU A 19 10.65 29.40 -28.69
C LEU A 19 11.70 30.53 -28.89
N SER A 20 12.67 30.60 -27.99
CA SER A 20 14.01 31.19 -28.17
C SER A 20 14.97 30.25 -27.43
N MET A 21 15.92 29.52 -28.03
CA MET A 21 17.00 29.82 -28.98
C MET A 21 17.96 30.93 -28.54
N ALA A 22 19.08 30.50 -27.94
CA ALA A 22 20.48 30.94 -28.11
C ALA A 22 21.25 30.71 -26.78
N GLY A 23 22.44 30.14 -26.71
CA GLY A 23 23.38 29.66 -27.72
C GLY A 23 24.78 29.48 -27.08
N ALA A 24 25.60 28.61 -27.70
CA ALA A 24 27.08 28.54 -27.71
C ALA A 24 27.84 28.54 -26.37
N GLY A 25 28.76 27.60 -26.07
CA GLY A 25 29.84 27.04 -26.89
C GLY A 25 31.00 26.60 -25.95
N PRO A 26 32.21 26.26 -26.44
CA PRO A 26 32.69 24.88 -26.51
C PRO A 26 34.01 24.59 -25.76
N GLY A 27 34.42 23.31 -25.73
CA GLY A 27 35.81 22.87 -25.46
C GLY A 27 35.83 21.46 -24.84
N ALA A 28 36.00 20.36 -25.58
CA ALA A 28 37.21 19.85 -26.26
C ALA A 28 38.29 19.29 -25.31
N GLY A 29 38.73 18.04 -25.58
CA GLY A 29 39.96 17.42 -25.06
C GLY A 29 39.69 16.25 -24.11
N LEU A 30 39.40 15.02 -24.58
CA LEU A 30 40.33 13.97 -25.06
C LEU A 30 41.41 13.53 -24.05
N CYS A 31 41.38 12.21 -23.81
CA CYS A 31 42.52 11.27 -23.64
C CYS A 31 43.53 11.55 -22.50
N SER A 32 44.22 10.57 -21.93
CA SER A 32 44.19 9.11 -21.90
C SER A 32 45.39 8.75 -21.01
N CYS A 33 45.27 7.65 -20.26
CA CYS A 33 46.35 6.75 -19.83
C CYS A 33 47.61 7.25 -19.12
N ALA A 34 48.08 6.33 -18.26
CA ALA A 34 49.49 6.01 -18.01
C ALA A 34 50.26 6.97 -17.08
N LEU A 35 51.23 6.55 -16.27
CA LEU A 35 51.83 5.26 -15.88
C LEU A 35 52.81 5.63 -14.74
N ILE A 36 52.98 4.73 -13.78
CA ILE A 36 54.27 4.30 -13.21
C ILE A 36 55.24 5.32 -12.56
N SER A 37 55.56 5.00 -11.30
CA SER A 37 56.91 4.82 -10.70
C SER A 37 57.42 5.81 -9.66
N ALA A 38 57.94 5.15 -8.60
CA ALA A 38 59.24 5.38 -7.96
C ALA A 38 59.33 6.63 -7.05
N ARG A 39 60.02 6.61 -5.90
CA ARG A 39 61.01 5.70 -5.31
C ARG A 39 61.26 6.19 -3.87
N THR A 40 61.58 5.25 -2.96
CA THR A 40 62.63 5.26 -1.89
C THR A 40 62.98 6.59 -1.18
N SER A 41 63.18 6.68 0.13
CA SER A 41 64.09 5.89 0.97
C SER A 41 64.04 6.33 2.47
N THR A 42 64.18 5.37 3.39
CA THR A 42 64.97 5.35 4.66
C THR A 42 64.91 6.56 5.63
N SER A 43 64.78 6.42 6.96
CA SER A 43 65.63 5.61 7.86
C SER A 43 65.06 5.45 9.29
N SER A 44 65.43 4.32 9.91
CA SER A 44 65.67 3.99 11.34
C SER A 44 65.12 4.85 12.49
N SER A 45 64.40 4.22 13.43
CA SER A 45 64.89 3.93 14.79
C SER A 45 63.79 3.32 15.69
N SER A 46 64.22 2.46 16.62
CA SER A 46 63.54 2.13 17.88
C SER A 46 62.50 1.00 17.86
N SER A 47 63.04 -0.21 17.79
CA SER A 47 62.51 -1.40 18.45
C SER A 47 62.41 -1.19 19.97
N GLU A 48 61.20 -1.22 20.52
CA GLU A 48 60.85 -1.66 21.89
C GLU A 48 59.45 -1.14 22.19
N THR A 49 58.41 -1.95 21.92
CA THR A 49 57.07 -1.90 22.58
C THR A 49 56.01 -2.78 21.92
N PHE A 50 56.28 -3.44 20.78
CA PHE A 50 55.25 -4.23 20.07
C PHE A 50 55.38 -5.76 20.17
N ARG A 51 56.36 -6.26 20.94
CA ARG A 51 56.51 -7.69 21.23
C ARG A 51 56.02 -8.10 22.63
N ALA A 52 55.21 -7.26 23.28
CA ALA A 52 54.61 -7.53 24.58
C ALA A 52 53.07 -7.52 24.57
N LYS A 53 52.45 -7.51 23.38
CA LYS A 53 50.98 -7.59 23.24
C LYS A 53 50.48 -8.75 22.36
N LEU A 54 51.38 -9.63 21.90
CA LEU A 54 51.02 -10.78 21.06
C LEU A 54 51.16 -12.13 21.79
N ASP A 55 51.85 -12.19 22.92
CA ASP A 55 52.04 -13.44 23.68
C ASP A 55 51.02 -13.63 24.82
N ALA A 56 49.95 -12.82 24.87
CA ALA A 56 48.86 -12.93 25.85
C ALA A 56 47.58 -13.58 25.28
N ALA A 57 47.62 -14.10 24.05
CA ALA A 57 46.45 -14.69 23.39
C ALA A 57 46.61 -16.19 23.03
N ILE A 58 47.65 -16.86 23.52
CA ILE A 58 47.91 -18.29 23.23
C ILE A 58 48.22 -19.02 24.55
N ALA A 59 47.22 -19.18 25.41
CA ALA A 59 47.24 -20.15 26.50
C ALA A 59 45.83 -20.31 27.11
N ASN A 60 44.91 -20.93 26.39
CA ASN A 60 43.89 -21.80 27.00
C ASN A 60 43.14 -22.58 25.92
N GLU A 61 43.73 -23.69 25.49
CA GLU A 61 42.96 -24.81 24.97
C GLU A 61 42.49 -25.63 26.19
N ARG A 62 41.19 -25.66 26.42
CA ARG A 62 40.53 -26.77 27.11
C ARG A 62 39.44 -27.31 26.20
N ASP A 63 39.54 -28.60 25.95
CA ASP A 63 38.60 -29.49 25.26
C ASP A 63 37.15 -29.07 25.34
N VAL A 64 36.56 -28.73 24.19
CA VAL A 64 35.12 -28.89 23.93
C VAL A 64 34.98 -29.39 22.48
N SER A 65 34.37 -30.57 22.35
CA SER A 65 34.02 -31.22 21.09
C SER A 65 33.18 -30.30 20.18
N PRO A 66 33.54 -30.08 18.90
CA PRO A 66 32.77 -29.25 18.00
C PRO A 66 31.66 -30.04 17.30
N TYR A 67 30.70 -30.57 18.06
CA TYR A 67 29.41 -31.04 17.55
C TYR A 67 28.38 -30.88 18.67
N ASP A 68 27.57 -29.82 18.57
CA ASP A 68 26.24 -29.59 19.17
C ASP A 68 26.10 -28.17 19.73
N GLU A 69 25.84 -27.19 18.85
CA GLU A 69 25.01 -26.03 19.19
C GLU A 69 24.52 -25.32 17.91
N PHE A 70 23.64 -25.99 17.16
CA PHE A 70 22.82 -25.37 16.12
C PHE A 70 21.37 -25.80 16.35
N SER A 71 20.73 -25.28 17.39
CA SER A 71 19.32 -25.57 17.71
C SER A 71 18.76 -24.55 18.71
N SER A 72 18.60 -23.29 18.31
CA SER A 72 17.78 -22.35 19.12
C SER A 72 17.15 -21.20 18.34
N GLU A 73 17.61 -20.87 17.12
CA GLU A 73 16.95 -19.86 16.28
C GLU A 73 15.80 -20.42 15.43
N GLU A 74 15.89 -21.68 14.98
CA GLU A 74 14.84 -22.33 14.17
C GLU A 74 13.53 -22.53 14.95
N GLY A 75 13.60 -22.83 16.25
CA GLY A 75 12.41 -23.05 17.09
C GLY A 75 11.55 -21.80 17.28
N ASN A 76 12.17 -20.61 17.37
CA ASN A 76 11.46 -19.34 17.54
C ASN A 76 10.91 -18.81 16.20
N SER A 77 11.62 -19.06 15.09
CA SER A 77 11.16 -18.76 13.74
C SER A 77 9.98 -19.64 13.34
N ALA A 78 10.06 -20.96 13.60
CA ALA A 78 8.98 -21.90 13.28
C ALA A 78 7.69 -21.60 14.07
N ALA A 79 7.78 -21.25 15.35
CA ALA A 79 6.63 -20.87 16.17
C ALA A 79 5.95 -19.58 15.65
N ARG A 80 6.74 -18.54 15.33
CA ARG A 80 6.22 -17.30 14.70
C ARG A 80 5.59 -17.57 13.34
N ASN A 81 6.24 -18.38 12.51
CA ASN A 81 5.71 -18.73 11.19
C ASN A 81 4.39 -19.50 11.31
N ARG A 82 4.26 -20.39 12.29
CA ARG A 82 3.00 -21.10 12.57
C ARG A 82 1.90 -20.16 13.03
N GLU A 83 2.19 -19.24 13.94
CA GLU A 83 1.23 -18.23 14.39
C GLU A 83 0.77 -17.33 13.25
N VAL A 84 1.70 -16.90 12.38
CA VAL A 84 1.39 -16.11 11.18
C VAL A 84 0.50 -16.90 10.20
N LEU A 85 0.79 -18.18 9.96
CA LEU A 85 -0.04 -19.03 9.11
C LEU A 85 -1.44 -19.24 9.70
N GLU A 86 -1.55 -19.46 11.01
CA GLU A 86 -2.84 -19.58 11.70
C GLU A 86 -3.64 -18.27 11.63
N LEU A 87 -3.00 -17.10 11.77
CA LEU A 87 -3.63 -15.80 11.60
C LEU A 87 -4.12 -15.58 10.16
N MET A 88 -3.29 -15.92 9.16
CA MET A 88 -3.67 -15.82 7.74
C MET A 88 -4.85 -16.74 7.40
N GLN A 89 -4.90 -17.93 8.01
CA GLN A 89 -6.01 -18.86 7.84
C GLN A 89 -7.28 -18.32 8.50
N ARG A 90 -7.20 -17.84 9.75
CA ARG A 90 -8.33 -17.24 10.48
C ARG A 90 -8.89 -16.00 9.78
N ASP A 91 -8.03 -15.16 9.22
CA ASP A 91 -8.47 -13.99 8.46
C ASP A 91 -9.25 -14.39 7.21
N ARG A 92 -8.77 -15.38 6.47
CA ARG A 92 -9.48 -15.92 5.31
C ARG A 92 -10.83 -16.51 5.71
N ASP A 93 -10.87 -17.26 6.80
CA ASP A 93 -12.10 -17.85 7.32
C ASP A 93 -13.08 -16.76 7.76
N SER A 94 -12.60 -15.68 8.40
CA SER A 94 -13.42 -14.53 8.80
C SER A 94 -14.02 -13.81 7.58
N LEU A 95 -13.24 -13.59 6.52
CA LEU A 95 -13.72 -12.98 5.28
C LEU A 95 -14.78 -13.84 4.56
N ALA A 96 -14.69 -15.16 4.67
CA ALA A 96 -15.70 -16.08 4.11
C ALA A 96 -16.97 -16.13 4.98
N VAL A 97 -16.83 -16.23 6.31
CA VAL A 97 -17.95 -16.21 7.27
C VAL A 97 -18.75 -14.91 7.16
N SER A 98 -18.07 -13.79 6.98
CA SER A 98 -18.70 -12.48 6.79
C SER A 98 -19.25 -12.25 5.39
N ARG A 99 -19.10 -13.21 4.47
CA ARG A 99 -19.48 -13.14 3.05
C ARG A 99 -18.79 -12.04 2.25
N VAL A 100 -17.71 -11.45 2.76
CA VAL A 100 -16.88 -10.55 1.94
C VAL A 100 -16.28 -11.32 0.77
N ILE A 101 -15.70 -12.49 1.05
CA ILE A 101 -15.48 -13.51 0.02
C ILE A 101 -16.85 -14.12 -0.30
N GLY A 102 -17.28 -13.99 -1.55
CA GLY A 102 -18.63 -14.32 -2.00
C GLY A 102 -19.36 -13.09 -2.51
N ASP A 103 -19.67 -12.11 -1.67
CA ASP A 103 -20.36 -10.89 -2.11
C ASP A 103 -19.45 -9.99 -2.96
N VAL A 104 -18.23 -9.73 -2.50
CA VAL A 104 -17.31 -8.72 -3.09
C VAL A 104 -16.13 -9.36 -3.80
N LEU A 105 -15.52 -10.37 -3.18
CA LEU A 105 -14.28 -10.99 -3.64
C LEU A 105 -14.44 -12.47 -3.95
N ASP A 106 -13.64 -12.95 -4.89
CA ASP A 106 -13.43 -14.38 -5.06
C ASP A 106 -12.39 -14.90 -4.04
N PRO A 107 -12.38 -16.22 -3.73
CA PRO A 107 -11.38 -16.79 -2.85
C PRO A 107 -9.96 -16.49 -3.35
N PHE A 108 -9.12 -15.96 -2.46
CA PHE A 108 -7.74 -15.59 -2.76
C PHE A 108 -6.78 -16.03 -1.65
N THR A 109 -5.48 -15.93 -1.93
CA THR A 109 -4.43 -16.17 -0.93
C THR A 109 -3.80 -14.84 -0.54
N ARG A 110 -3.88 -14.48 0.74
CA ARG A 110 -3.23 -13.27 1.26
C ARG A 110 -1.71 -13.42 1.10
N SER A 111 -1.07 -12.45 0.45
CA SER A 111 0.37 -12.46 0.19
C SER A 111 1.07 -11.17 0.62
N VAL A 112 0.32 -10.12 0.92
CA VAL A 112 0.84 -8.82 1.33
C VAL A 112 0.22 -8.42 2.66
N HIS A 113 1.02 -7.76 3.51
CA HIS A 113 0.52 -7.18 4.74
C HIS A 113 -0.17 -5.84 4.45
N LEU A 114 -1.42 -5.72 4.86
CA LEU A 114 -2.22 -4.50 4.79
C LEU A 114 -2.65 -4.14 6.20
N ARG A 115 -2.32 -2.92 6.64
CA ARG A 115 -2.76 -2.35 7.92
C ARG A 115 -3.56 -1.09 7.66
N VAL A 116 -4.74 -1.02 8.25
CA VAL A 116 -5.63 0.15 8.16
C VAL A 116 -5.87 0.64 9.58
N ILE A 117 -5.58 1.91 9.86
CA ILE A 117 -5.59 2.47 11.21
C ILE A 117 -6.43 3.74 11.23
N TYR A 118 -7.50 3.73 12.01
CA TYR A 118 -8.28 4.91 12.33
C TYR A 118 -7.83 5.45 13.69
N SER A 119 -7.24 6.65 13.68
CA SER A 119 -6.61 7.26 14.87
C SER A 119 -5.57 6.34 15.51
N THR A 120 -5.92 5.63 16.59
CA THR A 120 -5.03 4.70 17.31
C THR A 120 -5.46 3.23 17.19
N ARG A 121 -6.58 2.96 16.49
CA ARG A 121 -7.17 1.63 16.41
C ARG A 121 -6.97 1.02 15.03
N GLU A 122 -6.31 -0.13 15.00
CA GLU A 122 -6.14 -0.94 13.80
C GLU A 122 -7.42 -1.70 13.47
N VAL A 123 -7.76 -1.73 12.20
CA VAL A 123 -8.89 -2.47 11.67
C VAL A 123 -8.52 -3.95 11.63
N THR A 124 -9.33 -4.77 12.28
CA THR A 124 -9.29 -6.23 12.19
C THR A 124 -10.63 -6.74 11.68
N ASN A 125 -10.63 -7.88 11.00
CA ASN A 125 -11.83 -8.40 10.35
C ASN A 125 -13.01 -8.51 11.33
N GLY A 126 -14.10 -7.79 11.02
CA GLY A 126 -15.34 -7.82 11.80
C GLY A 126 -15.42 -6.87 12.99
N CYS A 127 -14.36 -6.10 13.27
CA CYS A 127 -14.42 -5.10 14.33
C CYS A 127 -15.45 -4.00 14.03
N GLU A 128 -16.09 -3.46 15.06
CA GLU A 128 -17.11 -2.41 14.88
C GLU A 128 -16.50 -1.01 15.07
N PHE A 129 -16.80 -0.08 14.17
CA PHE A 129 -16.48 1.34 14.29
C PHE A 129 -17.75 2.18 14.27
N ARG A 130 -17.73 3.29 15.01
CA ARG A 130 -18.78 4.33 14.92
C ARG A 130 -18.53 5.21 13.71
N PRO A 131 -19.57 5.75 13.05
CA PRO A 131 -19.41 6.70 11.94
C PRO A 131 -18.49 7.88 12.29
N SER A 132 -18.60 8.40 13.51
CA SER A 132 -17.74 9.49 14.02
C SER A 132 -16.25 9.11 14.12
N ALA A 133 -15.93 7.84 14.37
CA ALA A 133 -14.55 7.36 14.45
C ALA A 133 -13.89 7.12 13.09
N VAL A 134 -14.70 7.06 12.02
CA VAL A 134 -14.26 6.84 10.64
C VAL A 134 -14.61 8.02 9.73
N ALA A 135 -14.86 9.20 10.33
CA ALA A 135 -15.19 10.41 9.60
C ALA A 135 -14.02 10.88 8.70
N GLU A 136 -12.80 10.80 9.24
CA GLU A 136 -11.56 11.10 8.52
C GLU A 136 -10.98 9.83 7.89
N GLN A 137 -10.23 9.98 6.80
CA GLN A 137 -9.57 8.86 6.13
C GLN A 137 -8.58 8.15 7.07
N PRO A 138 -8.45 6.81 6.99
CA PRO A 138 -7.50 6.07 7.80
C PRO A 138 -6.06 6.24 7.29
N ARG A 139 -5.09 5.98 8.18
CA ARG A 139 -3.72 5.70 7.74
C ARG A 139 -3.68 4.26 7.22
N VAL A 140 -3.21 4.07 6.00
CA VAL A 140 -3.08 2.75 5.38
C VAL A 140 -1.63 2.48 5.06
N GLU A 141 -1.08 1.43 5.66
CA GLU A 141 0.29 0.98 5.46
C GLU A 141 0.27 -0.30 4.61
N VAL A 142 1.03 -0.30 3.52
CA VAL A 142 1.11 -1.40 2.56
C VAL A 142 2.48 -2.04 2.63
N GLY A 143 2.52 -3.35 2.83
CA GLY A 143 3.75 -4.14 2.82
C GLY A 143 4.27 -4.44 1.41
N GLY A 144 4.82 -5.63 1.25
CA GLY A 144 5.36 -6.12 -0.03
C GLY A 144 6.86 -6.36 0.04
N SER A 145 7.34 -7.38 -0.66
CA SER A 145 8.77 -7.73 -0.69
C SER A 145 9.55 -6.89 -1.71
N ASP A 146 8.92 -6.57 -2.84
CA ASP A 146 9.54 -5.90 -3.98
C ASP A 146 9.18 -4.40 -4.04
N PHE A 147 10.20 -3.54 -3.95
CA PHE A 147 10.10 -2.08 -4.00
C PHE A 147 9.65 -1.53 -5.37
N ARG A 148 9.69 -2.35 -6.43
CA ARG A 148 9.23 -1.96 -7.77
C ARG A 148 7.73 -2.20 -7.97
N SER A 149 7.09 -2.87 -7.02
CA SER A 149 5.67 -3.17 -7.09
C SER A 149 4.85 -1.98 -6.62
N ASN A 150 3.82 -1.66 -7.39
CA ASN A 150 2.78 -0.71 -7.03
C ASN A 150 1.50 -1.46 -6.64
N TYR A 151 0.68 -0.83 -5.83
CA TYR A 151 -0.59 -1.38 -5.37
C TYR A 151 -1.74 -0.40 -5.57
N THR A 152 -2.92 -0.97 -5.77
CA THR A 152 -4.19 -0.25 -5.82
C THR A 152 -5.02 -0.64 -4.61
N LEU A 153 -5.51 0.36 -3.87
CA LEU A 153 -6.39 0.22 -2.73
C LEU A 153 -7.81 0.64 -3.13
N VAL A 154 -8.77 -0.22 -2.86
CA VAL A 154 -10.20 0.02 -3.07
C VAL A 154 -10.92 -0.09 -1.72
N MET A 155 -11.78 0.86 -1.38
CA MET A 155 -12.69 0.78 -0.24
C MET A 155 -14.13 0.80 -0.73
N VAL A 156 -14.90 -0.24 -0.39
CA VAL A 156 -16.29 -0.41 -0.84
C VAL A 156 -17.25 -0.76 0.30
N ASP A 157 -18.52 -0.40 0.12
CA ASP A 157 -19.65 -0.82 0.94
C ASP A 157 -20.60 -1.69 0.08
N PRO A 158 -20.63 -3.01 0.27
CA PRO A 158 -21.53 -3.90 -0.45
C PRO A 158 -22.94 -3.89 0.14
N ASP A 159 -23.19 -3.17 1.23
CA ASP A 159 -24.48 -3.21 1.93
C ASP A 159 -25.28 -1.93 1.69
N ALA A 160 -24.88 -1.06 0.76
CA ALA A 160 -25.61 0.16 0.42
C ALA A 160 -26.90 -0.13 -0.38
N PRO A 161 -28.04 0.54 -0.07
CA PRO A 161 -28.28 1.45 1.05
C PRO A 161 -28.60 0.74 2.38
N SER A 162 -28.94 -0.55 2.34
CA SER A 162 -29.08 -1.40 3.53
C SER A 162 -28.68 -2.85 3.23
N PRO A 163 -28.15 -3.61 4.21
CA PRO A 163 -27.75 -5.01 3.99
C PRO A 163 -28.90 -5.93 3.54
N SER A 164 -30.13 -5.58 3.92
CA SER A 164 -31.35 -6.33 3.56
C SER A 164 -31.84 -6.06 2.14
N ASP A 165 -31.52 -4.88 1.59
CA ASP A 165 -31.91 -4.47 0.25
C ASP A 165 -30.76 -3.65 -0.39
N PRO A 166 -29.68 -4.32 -0.80
CA PRO A 166 -28.43 -3.66 -1.21
C PRO A 166 -28.46 -3.23 -2.68
N THR A 167 -29.45 -2.42 -3.07
CA THR A 167 -29.68 -1.97 -4.47
C THR A 167 -28.56 -1.09 -5.05
N LEU A 168 -27.73 -0.49 -4.20
CA LEU A 168 -26.60 0.37 -4.61
C LEU A 168 -25.25 -0.35 -4.47
N ARG A 169 -25.24 -1.66 -4.17
CA ARG A 169 -24.05 -2.49 -4.08
C ARG A 169 -23.25 -2.47 -5.40
N GLU A 170 -21.93 -2.31 -5.39
CA GLU A 170 -21.10 -1.81 -4.28
C GLU A 170 -21.03 -0.28 -4.32
N TYR A 171 -20.95 0.38 -3.17
CA TYR A 171 -20.70 1.82 -3.11
C TYR A 171 -19.21 2.09 -2.89
N LEU A 172 -18.57 2.77 -3.83
CA LEU A 172 -17.15 3.11 -3.80
C LEU A 172 -16.88 4.29 -2.86
N HIS A 173 -16.21 4.00 -1.73
CA HIS A 173 -15.83 5.01 -0.74
C HIS A 173 -14.47 5.64 -1.03
N TRP A 174 -13.51 4.86 -1.52
CA TRP A 174 -12.13 5.34 -1.72
C TRP A 174 -11.40 4.52 -2.79
N LEU A 175 -10.64 5.19 -3.64
CA LEU A 175 -9.79 4.54 -4.65
C LEU A 175 -8.46 5.26 -4.74
N ILE A 176 -7.37 4.53 -4.44
CA ILE A 176 -6.00 5.00 -4.59
C ILE A 176 -5.24 4.01 -5.44
N THR A 177 -4.45 4.52 -6.37
CA THR A 177 -3.61 3.73 -7.28
C THR A 177 -2.14 4.10 -7.10
N ASP A 178 -1.24 3.35 -7.71
CA ASP A 178 0.20 3.62 -7.72
C ASP A 178 0.83 3.77 -6.33
N ILE A 179 0.31 3.06 -5.32
CA ILE A 179 0.89 3.03 -3.97
C ILE A 179 2.19 2.21 -4.02
N PRO A 180 3.37 2.79 -3.74
CA PRO A 180 4.61 2.03 -3.74
C PRO A 180 4.63 0.96 -2.63
N ALA A 181 5.33 -0.15 -2.84
CA ALA A 181 5.51 -1.15 -1.78
C ALA A 181 6.22 -0.58 -0.54
N LYS A 182 5.85 -1.06 0.66
CA LYS A 182 6.43 -0.63 1.96
C LYS A 182 6.22 0.85 2.29
N THR A 183 5.19 1.49 1.72
CA THR A 183 4.82 2.87 2.02
C THR A 183 3.37 2.95 2.51
N GLU A 184 2.85 4.18 2.54
CA GLU A 184 1.47 4.48 2.91
C GLU A 184 0.65 4.87 1.69
N ALA A 185 -0.67 4.70 1.76
CA ALA A 185 -1.59 5.08 0.68
C ALA A 185 -1.48 6.56 0.27
N THR A 186 -1.01 7.44 1.17
CA THR A 186 -0.72 8.86 0.90
C THR A 186 0.36 9.08 -0.17
N HIS A 187 1.18 8.08 -0.46
CA HIS A 187 2.20 8.14 -1.51
C HIS A 187 1.69 7.65 -2.88
N GLY A 188 0.46 7.13 -2.94
CA GLY A 188 -0.21 6.79 -4.19
C GLY A 188 -0.94 7.99 -4.80
N GLN A 189 -1.61 7.74 -5.91
CA GLN A 189 -2.50 8.68 -6.58
C GLN A 189 -3.95 8.41 -6.16
N GLU A 190 -4.56 9.38 -5.47
CA GLU A 190 -5.98 9.33 -5.13
C GLU A 190 -6.82 9.62 -6.38
N ILE A 191 -7.58 8.61 -6.82
CA ILE A 191 -8.46 8.69 -8.00
C ILE A 191 -9.88 9.05 -7.58
N VAL A 192 -10.35 8.47 -6.48
CA VAL A 192 -11.63 8.79 -5.86
C VAL A 192 -11.38 9.11 -4.41
N CYS A 193 -11.67 10.35 -4.00
CA CYS A 193 -11.45 10.83 -2.64
C CYS A 193 -12.23 10.03 -1.60
N TYR A 194 -11.66 9.92 -0.40
CA TYR A 194 -12.31 9.24 0.72
C TYR A 194 -13.67 9.87 1.05
N GLU A 195 -14.72 9.06 1.02
CA GLU A 195 -16.04 9.44 1.50
C GLU A 195 -16.35 8.73 2.82
N SER A 196 -16.61 9.51 3.87
CA SER A 196 -16.86 8.98 5.22
C SER A 196 -18.07 8.01 5.25
N PRO A 197 -17.96 6.82 5.87
CA PRO A 197 -19.08 5.93 6.16
C PRO A 197 -20.25 6.62 6.89
N ARG A 198 -21.45 6.58 6.30
CA ARG A 198 -22.68 7.16 6.89
C ARG A 198 -23.88 6.20 6.76
N PRO A 199 -23.78 4.97 7.28
CA PRO A 199 -24.86 3.99 7.19
C PRO A 199 -26.12 4.52 7.88
N GLN A 200 -27.27 4.37 7.23
CA GLN A 200 -28.56 4.81 7.76
C GLN A 200 -29.36 3.67 8.38
N LEU A 201 -29.27 2.46 7.79
CA LEU A 201 -30.09 1.31 8.12
C LEU A 201 -29.24 0.03 8.17
N GLY A 202 -29.28 -0.67 9.29
CA GLY A 202 -28.53 -1.91 9.47
C GLY A 202 -27.04 -1.68 9.71
N ILE A 203 -26.30 -2.79 9.72
CA ILE A 203 -24.85 -2.85 9.94
C ILE A 203 -24.20 -3.08 8.59
N HIS A 204 -23.42 -2.11 8.11
CA HIS A 204 -22.73 -2.15 6.83
C HIS A 204 -21.30 -2.66 7.03
N ARG A 205 -20.82 -3.45 6.07
CA ARG A 205 -19.43 -3.90 5.98
C ARG A 205 -18.65 -2.93 5.10
N TYR A 206 -17.62 -2.31 5.64
CA TYR A 206 -16.70 -1.48 4.85
C TYR A 206 -15.44 -2.29 4.58
N VAL A 207 -15.23 -2.64 3.31
CA VAL A 207 -14.20 -3.56 2.87
C VAL A 207 -13.07 -2.80 2.19
N PHE A 208 -11.85 -2.97 2.69
CA PHE A 208 -10.63 -2.56 2.01
C PHE A 208 -10.05 -3.75 1.25
N VAL A 209 -9.73 -3.52 -0.02
CA VAL A 209 -9.17 -4.52 -0.92
C VAL A 209 -7.89 -3.95 -1.51
N LEU A 210 -6.82 -4.73 -1.46
CA LEU A 210 -5.53 -4.36 -2.02
C LEU A 210 -5.19 -5.28 -3.19
N PHE A 211 -4.86 -4.68 -4.33
CA PHE A 211 -4.42 -5.37 -5.53
C PHE A 211 -2.98 -4.98 -5.88
N ARG A 212 -2.23 -5.91 -6.46
CA ARG A 212 -0.89 -5.63 -7.00
C ARG A 212 -1.03 -5.21 -8.46
N GLN A 213 -0.44 -4.07 -8.82
CA GLN A 213 -0.41 -3.62 -10.20
C GLN A 213 0.68 -4.36 -10.98
N LEU A 214 0.38 -4.65 -12.25
CA LEU A 214 1.38 -5.13 -13.18
C LEU A 214 2.37 -4.00 -13.54
N PRO A 215 3.61 -4.33 -13.95
CA PRO A 215 4.62 -3.32 -14.27
C PRO A 215 4.23 -2.35 -15.39
N SER A 216 3.28 -2.74 -16.25
CA SER A 216 2.67 -1.84 -17.23
C SER A 216 1.76 -0.85 -16.50
N ARG A 217 2.23 0.39 -16.36
CA ARG A 217 1.43 1.49 -15.82
C ARG A 217 0.27 1.77 -16.77
N GLN A 218 -0.91 1.27 -16.44
CA GLN A 218 -2.16 1.69 -17.05
C GLN A 218 -2.76 2.77 -16.17
N ALA A 219 -3.11 3.92 -16.77
CA ALA A 219 -3.86 4.95 -16.05
C ALA A 219 -5.22 4.37 -15.67
N VAL A 220 -5.56 4.47 -14.38
CA VAL A 220 -6.88 4.12 -13.88
C VAL A 220 -7.70 5.40 -13.85
N ASP A 221 -8.83 5.38 -14.55
CA ASP A 221 -9.75 6.51 -14.57
C ASP A 221 -10.76 6.38 -13.43
N ALA A 222 -11.17 7.52 -12.88
CA ALA A 222 -12.24 7.54 -11.89
C ALA A 222 -13.56 7.10 -12.53
N PRO A 223 -14.34 6.20 -11.90
CA PRO A 223 -15.67 5.90 -12.37
C PRO A 223 -16.54 7.16 -12.29
N GLY A 224 -17.49 7.32 -13.22
CA GLY A 224 -18.39 8.48 -13.26
C GLY A 224 -19.35 8.57 -12.06
N TRP A 225 -19.47 7.50 -11.28
CA TRP A 225 -20.35 7.38 -10.13
C TRP A 225 -19.78 6.38 -9.11
N ARG A 226 -20.22 6.48 -7.85
CA ARG A 226 -19.74 5.62 -6.75
C ARG A 226 -20.61 4.38 -6.53
N GLN A 227 -21.92 4.50 -6.73
CA GLN A 227 -22.89 3.42 -6.57
C GLN A 227 -22.77 2.37 -7.68
N ASN A 228 -23.18 1.13 -7.41
CA ASN A 228 -23.12 0.05 -8.40
C ASN A 228 -21.71 -0.18 -8.99
N PHE A 229 -20.69 0.14 -8.20
CA PHE A 229 -19.33 -0.29 -8.46
C PHE A 229 -19.25 -1.82 -8.34
N ASN A 230 -18.34 -2.44 -9.09
CA ASN A 230 -18.05 -3.86 -8.99
C ASN A 230 -16.54 -4.06 -8.90
N THR A 231 -16.07 -4.47 -7.73
CA THR A 231 -14.64 -4.69 -7.47
C THR A 231 -14.03 -5.76 -8.38
N ARG A 232 -14.80 -6.79 -8.78
CA ARG A 232 -14.31 -7.86 -9.66
C ARG A 232 -14.11 -7.36 -11.08
N ASP A 233 -15.13 -6.71 -11.64
CA ASP A 233 -15.08 -6.17 -13.00
C ASP A 233 -13.95 -5.12 -13.11
N PHE A 234 -13.77 -4.31 -12.06
CA PHE A 234 -12.66 -3.36 -11.98
C PHE A 234 -11.29 -4.07 -12.00
N ALA A 235 -11.13 -5.13 -11.22
CA ALA A 235 -9.88 -5.89 -11.19
C ALA A 235 -9.56 -6.56 -12.54
N GLU A 236 -10.58 -7.05 -13.25
CA GLU A 236 -10.43 -7.61 -14.59
C GLU A 236 -10.07 -6.54 -15.63
N LEU A 237 -10.79 -5.42 -15.64
CA LEU A 237 -10.63 -4.31 -16.58
C LEU A 237 -9.21 -3.72 -16.55
N TYR A 238 -8.61 -3.60 -15.36
CA TYR A 238 -7.27 -3.06 -15.17
C TYR A 238 -6.19 -4.13 -14.97
N ASN A 239 -6.52 -5.40 -15.25
CA ASN A 239 -5.62 -6.55 -15.11
C ASN A 239 -4.89 -6.62 -13.76
N LEU A 240 -5.61 -6.29 -12.68
CA LEU A 240 -5.10 -6.33 -11.31
C LEU A 240 -4.99 -7.76 -10.75
N GLY A 241 -5.71 -8.70 -11.36
CA GLY A 241 -5.73 -10.10 -10.94
C GLY A 241 -6.41 -10.31 -9.59
N SER A 242 -6.04 -11.37 -8.88
CA SER A 242 -6.59 -11.66 -7.55
C SER A 242 -6.08 -10.67 -6.50
N PRO A 243 -6.92 -10.31 -5.51
CA PRO A 243 -6.49 -9.44 -4.42
C PRO A 243 -5.34 -10.09 -3.63
N VAL A 244 -4.42 -9.25 -3.12
CA VAL A 244 -3.27 -9.68 -2.33
C VAL A 244 -3.50 -9.53 -0.82
N ALA A 245 -4.47 -8.70 -0.44
CA ALA A 245 -4.96 -8.53 0.92
C ALA A 245 -6.37 -7.96 0.90
N ALA A 246 -7.14 -8.27 1.94
CA ALA A 246 -8.39 -7.60 2.24
C ALA A 246 -8.57 -7.53 3.75
N VAL A 247 -9.30 -6.51 4.21
CA VAL A 247 -9.74 -6.37 5.60
C VAL A 247 -11.06 -5.61 5.62
N TYR A 248 -11.94 -5.89 6.57
CA TYR A 248 -13.19 -5.15 6.69
C TYR A 248 -13.52 -4.79 8.14
N PHE A 249 -14.34 -3.75 8.30
CA PHE A 249 -14.98 -3.42 9.56
C PHE A 249 -16.50 -3.28 9.40
N ASN A 250 -17.21 -3.34 10.52
CA ASN A 250 -18.64 -3.11 10.60
C ASN A 250 -18.92 -1.70 11.10
N CYS A 251 -19.90 -1.03 10.51
CA CYS A 251 -20.35 0.28 10.99
C CYS A 251 -21.86 0.40 10.82
N GLN A 252 -22.50 1.04 11.79
CA GLN A 252 -23.95 1.26 11.82
C GLN A 252 -24.24 2.68 12.28
N ARG A 253 -25.46 3.14 12.03
CA ARG A 253 -25.88 4.50 12.40
C ARG A 253 -25.60 4.76 13.88
N GLU A 254 -24.97 5.90 14.17
CA GLU A 254 -24.79 6.34 15.55
C GLU A 254 -26.17 6.64 16.15
N SER A 255 -26.61 5.79 17.07
CA SER A 255 -27.82 6.06 17.83
C SER A 255 -27.48 7.18 18.79
N GLY A 256 -27.79 8.42 18.41
CA GLY A 256 -27.70 9.56 19.31
C GLY A 256 -28.43 9.18 20.60
N SER A 257 -27.78 9.39 21.75
CA SER A 257 -28.40 9.24 23.06
C SER A 257 -29.59 10.21 23.11
N GLY A 258 -30.76 9.72 22.72
CA GLY A 258 -32.03 10.41 22.83
C GLY A 258 -32.27 10.63 24.31
N GLY A 259 -31.84 11.79 24.80
CA GLY A 259 -32.19 12.30 26.11
C GLY A 259 -33.71 12.20 26.21
N ARG A 260 -34.17 11.26 27.03
CA ARG A 260 -35.57 11.11 27.39
C ARG A 260 -35.96 12.44 28.02
N ARG A 261 -36.69 13.28 27.27
CA ARG A 261 -37.40 14.41 27.87
C ARG A 261 -38.42 13.79 28.82
N MET A 262 -38.06 13.79 30.11
CA MET A 262 -39.03 13.66 31.19
C MET A 262 -39.82 14.95 31.31
#